data_AF-A0A6P6WYS5-F1
#
_entry.id   AF-A0A6P6WYS5-F1
#
_cell.length_a   1.000
_cell.length_b   1.000
_cell.length_c   1.000
_cell.angle_alpha   90.00
_cell.angle_beta   90.00
_cell.angle_gamma   90.00
#
_symmetry.space_group_name_H-M   'P 1'
#
loop_
_entity.id
_entity.type
_entity.pdbx_description
1 polymer ?
#
loop_
_entity_poly.entity_id
_entity_poly.type
_entity_poly.pdbx_seq_one_letter_code
_entity_poly.pdbx_strand_id
1 'polypeptide(L)'
;MCYIEEIDGPSKDYCDERNTQYPCVPGKGYYGRGPIQISWNFNYGPAGESIGFDGLTEPETVATDNVISFKTALWFWMNNCHDLITSGQGFGATIRAVNGQLECDGANPDTVSARVEYYAEYCNQLGVDPGDNLRSAVHASHKLISFQFSSLHIPFFLIQLLPTSFSPLSNPKMKSFPTIIFSIVVLVGAFPQLISSQNCGCAPDLCCSKFGYCGTGNDYCGSGCQSGPCTAAPSSGNSGVSVADIVTDAFFNGIADQAASSCAGKGFYTRSAFLEALNSYPQFGTAGSVDDSKREIAAFFAHVTHETGHLCYIEEIDGPSRDYCDESNTQYPCVPGKGYYGRGPIQLSWNSNYGPAGESIGFNGLSQPETVATNNVISFKTGLWYWMNHCHDLITSGQGFGATIRAINGRLECDGANPNTVSARVEYYTEYCRQLGVETGDNLRC
;
A
#
# COMPACT_ATOMS: atom_id res chain seq x y z
N MET A 1 0.02 -17.95 11.69
CA MET A 1 0.46 -19.36 11.81
C MET A 1 0.16 -19.83 13.23
N CYS A 2 -0.40 -21.03 13.39
CA CYS A 2 -0.90 -21.52 14.68
C CYS A 2 0.11 -22.38 15.46
N TYR A 3 1.18 -22.85 14.81
CA TYR A 3 2.14 -23.80 15.37
C TYR A 3 3.56 -23.32 15.09
N ILE A 4 4.37 -23.22 16.15
CA ILE A 4 5.82 -22.95 16.06
C ILE A 4 6.64 -24.24 16.08
N GLU A 5 6.06 -25.32 16.61
CA GLU A 5 6.59 -26.66 16.68
C GLU A 5 5.60 -27.66 16.08
N GLU A 6 6.11 -28.78 15.58
CA GLU A 6 5.31 -29.88 15.08
C GLU A 6 4.41 -30.47 16.18
N ILE A 7 3.17 -30.84 15.82
CA ILE A 7 2.24 -31.52 16.73
C ILE A 7 2.86 -32.85 17.18
N ASP A 8 2.88 -33.04 18.50
CA ASP A 8 3.48 -34.17 19.20
C ASP A 8 5.00 -34.33 18.95
N GLY A 9 5.67 -33.27 18.49
CA GLY A 9 7.11 -33.26 18.17
C GLY A 9 8.01 -33.88 19.25
N PRO A 10 7.89 -33.51 20.55
CA PRO A 10 8.70 -34.10 21.62
C PRO A 10 8.55 -35.61 21.80
N SER A 11 7.49 -36.22 21.26
CA SER A 11 7.27 -37.68 21.31
C SER A 11 7.88 -38.43 20.12
N LYS A 12 8.40 -37.70 19.12
CA LYS A 12 8.96 -38.26 17.88
C LYS A 12 10.48 -38.28 17.92
N ASP A 13 11.05 -39.36 17.39
CA ASP A 13 12.50 -39.56 17.33
C ASP A 13 13.06 -39.12 15.97
N TYR A 14 13.39 -37.84 15.87
CA TYR A 14 14.03 -37.25 14.69
C TYR A 14 15.53 -37.15 14.91
N CYS A 15 16.23 -38.27 14.87
CA CYS A 15 17.69 -38.31 14.98
C CYS A 15 18.23 -39.41 14.07
N ASP A 16 19.09 -39.05 13.12
CA ASP A 16 19.88 -40.03 12.38
C ASP A 16 21.22 -40.22 13.09
N GLU A 17 21.31 -41.26 13.92
CA GLU A 17 22.53 -41.65 14.64
C GLU A 17 23.70 -41.99 13.71
N ARG A 18 23.44 -42.25 12.42
CA ARG A 18 24.49 -42.55 11.43
C ARG A 18 25.16 -41.29 10.90
N ASN A 19 24.58 -40.12 11.13
CA ASN A 19 25.18 -38.85 10.72
C ASN A 19 26.27 -38.43 11.71
N THR A 20 27.52 -38.71 11.36
CA THR A 20 28.69 -38.39 12.19
C THR A 20 29.14 -36.92 12.07
N GLN A 21 28.71 -36.22 11.02
CA GLN A 21 29.03 -34.80 10.81
C GLN A 21 28.18 -33.91 11.72
N TYR A 22 26.91 -34.28 11.90
CA TYR A 22 25.95 -33.58 12.76
C TYR A 22 25.37 -34.57 13.78
N PRO A 23 26.16 -34.99 14.78
CA PRO A 23 25.77 -36.04 15.71
C PRO A 23 24.60 -35.61 16.59
N CYS A 24 23.76 -36.57 16.96
CA CYS A 24 22.67 -36.31 17.88
C CYS A 24 23.17 -36.06 19.30
N VAL A 25 22.61 -35.05 19.96
CA VAL A 25 22.93 -34.71 21.34
C VAL A 25 21.97 -35.44 22.29
N PRO A 26 22.46 -36.17 23.31
CA PRO A 26 21.60 -36.86 24.27
C PRO A 26 20.57 -35.91 24.91
N GLY A 27 19.29 -36.30 24.87
CA GLY A 27 18.19 -35.53 25.44
C GLY A 27 17.69 -34.37 24.56
N LYS A 28 18.21 -34.21 23.34
CA LYS A 28 17.73 -33.22 22.37
C LYS A 28 16.91 -33.88 21.26
N GLY A 29 15.82 -33.21 20.88
CA GLY A 29 14.92 -33.66 19.82
C GLY A 29 14.90 -32.68 18.66
N TYR A 30 15.09 -33.19 17.45
CA TYR A 30 15.12 -32.43 16.19
C TYR A 30 13.79 -32.56 15.42
N TYR A 31 12.66 -32.50 16.11
CA TYR A 31 11.33 -32.44 15.49
C TYR A 31 11.08 -31.08 14.84
N GLY A 32 10.01 -30.97 14.04
CA GLY A 32 9.73 -29.77 13.26
C GLY A 32 9.68 -28.50 14.12
N ARG A 33 10.40 -27.46 13.68
CA ARG A 33 10.26 -26.09 14.23
C ARG A 33 10.36 -25.03 13.15
N GLY A 34 9.67 -23.90 13.37
CA GLY A 34 9.71 -22.71 12.53
C GLY A 34 8.69 -22.68 11.37
N PRO A 35 8.67 -21.61 10.57
CA PRO A 35 7.72 -21.42 9.47
C PRO A 35 7.73 -22.54 8.43
N ILE A 36 8.94 -22.96 8.03
CA ILE A 36 9.17 -24.24 7.37
C ILE A 36 9.74 -25.15 8.45
N GLN A 37 8.95 -26.13 8.84
CA GLN A 37 9.27 -27.05 9.93
C GLN A 37 10.46 -27.92 9.52
N ILE A 38 11.67 -27.52 9.91
CA ILE A 38 12.87 -28.33 9.69
C ILE A 38 12.92 -29.43 10.75
N SER A 39 13.17 -30.67 10.32
CA SER A 39 13.33 -31.83 11.21
C SER A 39 14.64 -32.54 10.91
N TRP A 40 15.12 -33.36 11.85
CA TRP A 40 16.37 -34.12 11.85
C TRP A 40 17.65 -33.31 12.10
N ASN A 41 18.58 -33.93 12.84
CA ASN A 41 19.92 -33.42 13.13
C ASN A 41 20.68 -32.96 11.87
N PHE A 42 20.49 -33.64 10.75
CA PHE A 42 21.13 -33.30 9.48
C PHE A 42 20.59 -32.03 8.81
N ASN A 43 19.46 -31.48 9.27
CA ASN A 43 19.01 -30.14 8.87
C ASN A 43 19.39 -29.10 9.91
N TYR A 44 19.25 -29.42 11.19
CA TYR A 44 19.58 -28.52 12.29
C TYR A 44 21.05 -28.12 12.35
N GLY A 45 21.96 -29.08 12.19
CA GLY A 45 23.40 -28.83 12.22
C GLY A 45 23.88 -27.84 11.15
N PRO A 46 23.67 -28.11 9.84
CA PRO A 46 24.13 -27.22 8.78
C PRO A 46 23.36 -25.90 8.73
N ALA A 47 22.09 -25.86 9.16
CA ALA A 47 21.38 -24.59 9.36
C ALA A 47 22.06 -23.75 10.45
N GLY A 48 22.40 -24.37 11.58
CA GLY A 48 23.14 -23.76 12.68
C GLY A 48 24.47 -23.15 12.23
N GLU A 49 25.25 -23.94 11.49
CA GLU A 49 26.54 -23.52 10.92
C GLU A 49 26.41 -22.33 9.97
N SER A 50 25.41 -22.35 9.07
CA SER A 50 25.19 -21.28 8.09
C SER A 50 24.64 -19.99 8.70
N ILE A 51 23.83 -20.09 9.75
CA ILE A 51 23.07 -18.96 10.32
C ILE A 51 23.78 -18.35 11.53
N GLY A 52 24.61 -19.13 12.22
CA GLY A 52 25.29 -18.73 13.45
C GLY A 52 24.50 -18.99 14.72
N PHE A 53 23.85 -20.17 14.83
CA PHE A 53 23.23 -20.64 16.09
C PHE A 53 23.59 -22.10 16.36
N ASP A 54 23.47 -22.54 17.62
CA ASP A 54 23.73 -23.94 17.98
C ASP A 54 22.52 -24.82 17.68
N GLY A 55 22.43 -25.32 16.45
CA GLY A 55 21.33 -26.20 16.04
C GLY A 55 21.35 -27.58 16.68
N LEU A 56 22.49 -28.05 17.22
CA LEU A 56 22.62 -29.40 17.75
C LEU A 56 22.36 -29.47 19.25
N THR A 57 22.93 -28.55 20.03
CA THR A 57 22.72 -28.50 21.48
C THR A 57 21.57 -27.61 21.89
N GLU A 58 21.16 -26.65 21.05
CA GLU A 58 20.03 -25.73 21.33
C GLU A 58 19.01 -25.67 20.17
N PRO A 59 18.48 -26.82 19.68
CA PRO A 59 17.50 -26.86 18.59
C PRO A 59 16.20 -26.09 18.91
N GLU A 60 15.85 -25.93 20.19
CA GLU A 60 14.73 -25.11 20.64
C GLU A 60 14.83 -23.64 20.22
N THR A 61 16.04 -23.13 19.91
CA THR A 61 16.27 -21.77 19.42
C THR A 61 15.41 -21.45 18.19
N VAL A 62 15.15 -22.44 17.33
CA VAL A 62 14.30 -22.27 16.14
C VAL A 62 12.84 -21.96 16.48
N ALA A 63 12.38 -22.34 17.68
CA ALA A 63 11.02 -22.04 18.17
C ALA A 63 10.98 -20.81 19.11
N THR A 64 12.10 -20.41 19.72
CA THR A 64 12.13 -19.35 20.74
C THR A 64 12.69 -18.02 20.23
N ASP A 65 13.56 -18.03 19.20
CA ASP A 65 14.11 -16.82 18.59
C ASP A 65 13.44 -16.56 17.23
N ASN A 66 12.73 -15.44 17.12
CA ASN A 66 11.95 -15.12 15.92
C ASN A 66 12.83 -14.87 14.67
N VAL A 67 14.05 -14.37 14.83
CA VAL A 67 14.97 -14.10 13.71
C VAL A 67 15.55 -15.42 13.22
N ILE A 68 16.01 -16.27 14.14
CA ILE A 68 16.52 -17.60 13.80
C ILE A 68 15.42 -18.45 13.16
N SER A 69 14.18 -18.38 13.67
CA SER A 69 13.04 -19.10 13.11
C SER A 69 12.81 -18.80 11.63
N PHE A 70 12.85 -17.53 11.23
CA PHE A 70 12.72 -17.17 9.81
C PHE A 70 13.99 -17.44 9.01
N LYS A 71 15.18 -17.25 9.59
CA LYS A 71 16.44 -17.57 8.91
C LYS A 71 16.55 -19.06 8.58
N THR A 72 16.11 -19.97 9.45
CA THR A 72 16.12 -21.41 9.17
C THR A 72 15.14 -21.78 8.06
N ALA A 73 13.96 -21.15 8.01
CA ALA A 73 13.01 -21.36 6.91
C ALA A 73 13.59 -20.90 5.57
N LEU A 74 14.19 -19.70 5.54
CA LEU A 74 14.86 -19.18 4.34
C LEU A 74 16.06 -20.04 3.93
N TRP A 75 16.88 -20.48 4.88
CA TRP A 75 17.98 -21.39 4.63
C TRP A 75 17.48 -22.70 4.01
N PHE A 76 16.45 -23.31 4.57
CA PHE A 76 15.88 -24.54 4.01
C PHE A 76 15.36 -24.32 2.59
N TRP A 77 14.63 -23.23 2.37
CA TRP A 77 14.11 -22.85 1.05
C TRP A 77 15.24 -22.68 0.04
N MET A 78 16.27 -21.91 0.37
CA MET A 78 17.38 -21.64 -0.56
C MET A 78 18.18 -22.89 -0.91
N ASN A 79 18.33 -23.83 0.04
CA ASN A 79 19.11 -25.05 -0.20
C ASN A 79 18.31 -26.19 -0.85
N ASN A 80 16.97 -26.20 -0.73
CA ASN A 80 16.16 -27.34 -1.16
C ASN A 80 15.03 -27.01 -2.14
N CYS A 81 14.57 -25.75 -2.21
CA CYS A 81 13.37 -25.36 -2.96
C CYS A 81 13.64 -24.32 -4.05
N HIS A 82 14.52 -23.35 -3.79
CA HIS A 82 14.74 -22.19 -4.65
C HIS A 82 15.09 -22.58 -6.10
N ASP A 83 16.03 -23.49 -6.28
CA ASP A 83 16.46 -23.90 -7.62
C ASP A 83 15.34 -24.65 -8.36
N LEU A 84 14.49 -25.39 -7.65
CA LEU A 84 13.37 -26.11 -8.25
C LEU A 84 12.35 -25.14 -8.86
N ILE A 85 11.98 -24.09 -8.12
CA ILE A 85 10.98 -23.13 -8.61
C ILE A 85 11.58 -22.22 -9.69
N THR A 86 12.82 -21.74 -9.51
CA THR A 86 13.46 -20.81 -10.44
C THR A 86 13.96 -21.46 -11.73
N SER A 87 14.26 -22.77 -11.71
CA SER A 87 14.59 -23.52 -12.92
C SER A 87 13.36 -24.04 -13.68
N GLY A 88 12.15 -23.65 -13.30
CA GLY A 88 10.90 -24.04 -13.97
C GLY A 88 10.37 -25.44 -13.65
N GLN A 89 10.87 -26.12 -12.61
CA GLN A 89 10.28 -27.39 -12.16
C GLN A 89 8.92 -27.17 -11.46
N GLY A 90 8.66 -25.94 -11.01
CA GLY A 90 7.36 -25.51 -10.51
C GLY A 90 7.13 -25.81 -9.03
N PHE A 91 5.98 -25.34 -8.52
CA PHE A 91 5.63 -25.45 -7.10
C PHE A 91 5.46 -26.90 -6.63
N GLY A 92 5.04 -27.81 -7.51
CA GLY A 92 4.94 -29.23 -7.18
C GLY A 92 6.29 -29.85 -6.78
N ALA A 93 7.40 -29.35 -7.34
CA ALA A 93 8.74 -29.81 -6.97
C ALA A 93 9.16 -29.32 -5.57
N THR A 94 8.75 -28.12 -5.17
CA THR A 94 9.04 -27.60 -3.82
C THR A 94 8.26 -28.37 -2.75
N ILE A 95 7.01 -28.74 -3.01
CA ILE A 95 6.23 -29.63 -2.12
C ILE A 95 6.96 -30.97 -1.91
N ARG A 96 7.52 -31.53 -2.99
CA ARG A 96 8.30 -32.77 -2.92
C ARG A 96 9.57 -32.62 -2.10
N ALA A 97 10.27 -31.48 -2.21
CA ALA A 97 11.46 -31.20 -1.44
C ALA A 97 11.18 -31.01 0.06
N VAL A 98 10.04 -30.40 0.41
CA VAL A 98 9.65 -30.18 1.80
C VAL A 98 9.20 -31.47 2.49
N ASN A 99 8.22 -32.18 1.90
CA ASN A 99 7.57 -33.32 2.56
C ASN A 99 7.17 -34.42 1.56
N GLY A 100 7.96 -34.62 0.49
CA GLY A 100 7.59 -35.51 -0.60
C GLY A 100 7.21 -36.93 -0.17
N GLN A 101 7.91 -37.50 0.81
CA GLN A 101 7.62 -38.86 1.31
C GLN A 101 6.28 -38.97 2.06
N LEU A 102 5.78 -37.86 2.63
CA LEU A 102 4.56 -37.83 3.42
C LEU A 102 3.35 -37.29 2.63
N GLU A 103 3.59 -36.45 1.63
CA GLU A 103 2.54 -35.70 0.95
C GLU A 103 2.37 -36.11 -0.53
N CYS A 104 3.45 -36.45 -1.23
CA CYS A 104 3.40 -36.73 -2.67
C CYS A 104 3.03 -38.19 -2.98
N ASP A 105 2.85 -38.49 -4.28
CA ASP A 105 2.61 -39.85 -4.79
C ASP A 105 1.35 -40.52 -4.22
N GLY A 106 0.35 -39.71 -3.86
CA GLY A 106 -0.93 -40.15 -3.32
C GLY A 106 -0.96 -40.35 -1.81
N ALA A 107 0.14 -40.06 -1.10
CA ALA A 107 0.22 -40.22 0.35
C ALA A 107 -0.72 -39.28 1.12
N ASN A 108 -0.78 -38.00 0.73
CA ASN A 108 -1.72 -37.03 1.33
C ASN A 108 -2.19 -35.98 0.31
N PRO A 109 -3.13 -36.33 -0.58
CA PRO A 109 -3.58 -35.45 -1.66
C PRO A 109 -4.30 -34.19 -1.17
N ASP A 110 -4.92 -34.22 0.01
CA ASP A 110 -5.63 -33.08 0.60
C ASP A 110 -4.62 -32.02 1.07
N THR A 111 -3.53 -32.43 1.74
CA THR A 111 -2.45 -31.52 2.15
C THR A 111 -1.77 -30.88 0.96
N VAL A 112 -1.48 -31.65 -0.09
CA VAL A 112 -0.93 -31.12 -1.34
C VAL A 112 -1.87 -30.10 -1.97
N SER A 113 -3.18 -30.39 -2.00
CA SER A 113 -4.17 -29.47 -2.57
C SER A 113 -4.24 -28.15 -1.78
N ALA A 114 -4.24 -28.22 -0.45
CA ALA A 114 -4.21 -27.03 0.39
C ALA A 114 -2.96 -26.16 0.12
N ARG A 115 -1.78 -26.76 -0.03
CA ARG A 115 -0.56 -26.01 -0.40
C ARG A 115 -0.69 -25.30 -1.74
N VAL A 116 -1.24 -25.99 -2.74
CA VAL A 116 -1.45 -25.42 -4.09
C VAL A 116 -2.47 -24.29 -4.06
N GLU A 117 -3.54 -24.42 -3.27
CA GLU A 117 -4.55 -23.37 -3.09
C GLU A 117 -3.94 -22.13 -2.45
N TYR A 118 -3.18 -22.26 -1.36
CA TYR A 118 -2.48 -21.12 -0.76
C TYR A 118 -1.49 -20.46 -1.72
N TYR A 119 -0.71 -21.26 -2.46
CA TYR A 119 0.21 -20.72 -3.46
C TYR A 119 -0.51 -19.94 -4.55
N ALA A 120 -1.59 -20.49 -5.11
CA ALA A 120 -2.40 -19.81 -6.12
C ALA A 120 -3.06 -18.53 -5.57
N GLU A 121 -3.54 -18.55 -4.33
CA GLU A 121 -4.08 -17.37 -3.65
C GLU A 121 -3.02 -16.27 -3.52
N TYR A 122 -1.80 -16.63 -3.08
CA TYR A 122 -0.70 -15.67 -2.98
C TYR A 122 -0.25 -15.14 -4.34
N CYS A 123 -0.17 -15.98 -5.37
CA CYS A 123 0.10 -15.53 -6.73
C CYS A 123 -0.97 -14.54 -7.22
N ASN A 124 -2.24 -14.79 -6.92
CA ASN A 124 -3.33 -13.86 -7.23
C ASN A 124 -3.22 -12.53 -6.47
N GLN A 125 -2.88 -12.56 -5.18
CA GLN A 125 -2.63 -11.34 -4.38
C GLN A 125 -1.44 -10.54 -4.93
N LEU A 126 -0.42 -11.23 -5.44
CA LEU A 126 0.77 -10.64 -6.03
C LEU A 126 0.60 -10.26 -7.52
N GLY A 127 -0.54 -10.57 -8.14
CA GLY A 127 -0.82 -10.29 -9.55
C GLY A 127 0.08 -11.06 -10.53
N VAL A 128 0.56 -12.24 -10.15
CA VAL A 128 1.43 -13.09 -10.98
C VAL A 128 0.76 -14.41 -11.33
N ASP A 129 1.12 -14.97 -12.49
CA ASP A 129 0.68 -16.31 -12.88
C ASP A 129 1.39 -17.37 -11.99
N PRO A 130 0.66 -18.34 -11.40
CA PRO A 130 1.26 -19.40 -10.58
C PRO A 130 2.29 -20.27 -11.33
N GLY A 131 2.26 -20.26 -12.66
CA GLY A 131 3.07 -21.09 -13.52
C GLY A 131 2.55 -22.52 -13.65
N ASP A 132 3.20 -23.28 -14.54
CA ASP A 132 2.94 -24.69 -14.73
C ASP A 132 3.51 -25.54 -13.57
N ASN A 133 3.18 -26.84 -13.57
CA ASN A 133 3.73 -27.83 -12.63
C ASN A 133 3.40 -27.54 -11.15
N LEU A 134 2.18 -27.07 -10.87
CA LEU A 134 1.69 -26.80 -9.51
C LEU A 134 1.61 -28.06 -8.63
N ARG A 135 1.48 -29.24 -9.24
CA ARG A 135 1.38 -30.53 -8.55
C ARG A 135 2.52 -31.45 -8.98
N SER A 136 3.07 -32.20 -8.03
CA SER A 136 3.99 -33.29 -8.35
C SER A 136 3.23 -34.34 -9.16
N ALA A 137 3.81 -34.80 -10.27
CA ALA A 137 3.11 -35.57 -11.29
C ALA A 137 2.61 -36.94 -10.81
N VAL A 138 1.40 -37.00 -10.24
CA VAL A 138 0.52 -38.18 -10.20
C VAL A 138 -0.95 -37.71 -10.27
N HIS A 139 -1.61 -38.02 -11.38
CA HIS A 139 -3.04 -37.83 -11.69
C HIS A 139 -3.56 -36.38 -11.81
N ALA A 140 -3.42 -35.83 -13.02
CA ALA A 140 -4.43 -34.93 -13.57
C ALA A 140 -5.76 -35.69 -13.70
N SER A 141 -6.60 -35.69 -12.67
CA SER A 141 -8.02 -36.01 -12.82
C SER A 141 -8.78 -34.70 -12.97
N HIS A 142 -9.28 -34.51 -14.19
CA HIS A 142 -10.07 -33.35 -14.59
C HIS A 142 -11.26 -33.13 -13.65
N LYS A 143 -11.25 -32.04 -12.88
CA LYS A 143 -12.46 -31.29 -12.57
C LYS A 143 -12.36 -29.92 -13.22
N LEU A 144 -12.69 -29.90 -14.51
CA LEU A 144 -13.10 -28.68 -15.20
C LEU A 144 -14.39 -28.19 -14.51
N ILE A 145 -14.27 -27.19 -13.65
CA ILE A 145 -15.42 -26.35 -13.29
C ILE A 145 -15.59 -25.38 -14.46
N SER A 146 -16.43 -25.79 -15.40
CA SER A 146 -16.99 -24.91 -16.42
C SER A 146 -17.85 -23.85 -15.73
N PHE A 147 -17.36 -22.62 -15.62
CA PHE A 147 -18.24 -21.46 -15.42
C PHE A 147 -19.01 -21.21 -16.73
N GLN A 148 -20.22 -21.76 -16.82
CA GLN A 148 -21.17 -21.38 -17.86
C GLN A 148 -21.59 -19.92 -17.66
N PHE A 149 -21.32 -19.08 -18.66
CA PHE A 149 -22.01 -17.82 -18.83
C PHE A 149 -23.48 -18.10 -19.21
N SER A 150 -24.39 -17.91 -18.26
CA SER A 150 -25.82 -17.82 -18.55
C SER A 150 -26.09 -16.52 -19.30
N SER A 151 -26.39 -16.64 -20.59
CA SER A 151 -26.80 -15.55 -21.47
C SER A 151 -28.20 -15.06 -21.07
N LEU A 152 -28.31 -13.81 -20.63
CA LEU A 152 -29.60 -13.16 -20.42
C LEU A 152 -30.23 -12.85 -21.79
N HIS A 153 -31.41 -13.42 -22.02
CA HIS A 153 -32.25 -13.16 -23.19
C HIS A 153 -32.83 -11.74 -23.13
N ILE A 154 -32.64 -10.96 -24.19
CA ILE A 154 -33.41 -9.74 -24.48
C ILE A 154 -34.58 -10.14 -25.39
N PRO A 155 -35.85 -9.96 -25.01
CA PRO A 155 -36.93 -10.05 -25.96
C PRO A 155 -37.10 -8.72 -26.71
N PHE A 156 -36.91 -8.80 -28.03
CA PHE A 156 -37.45 -7.86 -29.00
C PHE A 156 -38.97 -7.74 -28.81
N PHE A 157 -39.47 -6.51 -28.62
CA PHE A 157 -40.84 -6.18 -28.98
C PHE A 157 -40.88 -4.99 -29.94
N LEU A 158 -41.48 -5.29 -31.07
CA LEU A 158 -41.79 -4.47 -32.22
C LEU A 158 -42.94 -3.51 -31.86
N ILE A 159 -42.81 -2.20 -32.08
CA ILE A 159 -43.96 -1.29 -32.24
C ILE A 159 -43.77 -0.45 -33.49
N GLN A 160 -44.82 -0.46 -34.29
CA GLN A 160 -44.94 0.02 -35.65
C GLN A 160 -45.07 1.54 -35.77
N LEU A 161 -44.70 2.00 -36.96
CA LEU A 161 -44.91 3.30 -37.57
C LEU A 161 -46.37 3.79 -37.51
N LEU A 162 -46.56 5.12 -37.45
CA LEU A 162 -47.32 5.90 -38.45
C LEU A 162 -47.07 7.43 -38.24
N PRO A 163 -46.99 8.24 -39.32
CA PRO A 163 -46.75 9.68 -39.26
C PRO A 163 -48.01 10.50 -39.56
N THR A 164 -48.13 11.72 -39.02
CA THR A 164 -48.90 12.81 -39.64
C THR A 164 -48.37 14.20 -39.26
N SER A 165 -48.25 15.01 -40.30
CA SER A 165 -47.90 16.42 -40.42
C SER A 165 -48.91 17.39 -39.77
N PHE A 166 -48.50 18.61 -39.39
CA PHE A 166 -48.97 19.88 -39.97
C PHE A 166 -48.24 21.12 -39.38
N SER A 167 -47.87 21.99 -40.33
CA SER A 167 -47.21 23.30 -40.45
C SER A 167 -47.48 24.50 -39.48
N PRO A 168 -46.76 25.64 -39.64
CA PRO A 168 -46.37 26.62 -38.60
C PRO A 168 -47.08 28.00 -38.68
N LEU A 169 -46.86 28.86 -37.69
CA LEU A 169 -47.14 30.31 -37.71
C LEU A 169 -46.05 31.05 -36.91
N SER A 170 -45.09 31.75 -37.54
CA SER A 170 -45.10 33.17 -37.94
C SER A 170 -44.66 34.16 -36.85
N ASN A 171 -43.43 34.67 -37.03
CA ASN A 171 -42.77 35.90 -36.51
C ASN A 171 -43.66 37.17 -36.73
N PRO A 172 -43.40 38.44 -36.27
CA PRO A 172 -42.07 39.03 -35.95
C PRO A 172 -41.96 40.22 -34.94
N LYS A 173 -40.70 40.68 -34.68
CA LYS A 173 -40.24 42.10 -34.47
C LYS A 173 -40.68 42.82 -33.15
N MET A 174 -39.96 43.75 -32.51
CA MET A 174 -38.66 44.46 -32.64
C MET A 174 -38.66 45.54 -31.53
N LYS A 175 -37.49 45.93 -30.97
CA LYS A 175 -37.02 47.32 -30.71
C LYS A 175 -36.16 47.50 -29.45
N SER A 176 -35.17 48.37 -29.59
CA SER A 176 -34.12 48.73 -28.63
C SER A 176 -34.17 50.23 -28.21
N PHE A 177 -33.46 50.53 -27.10
CA PHE A 177 -32.92 51.81 -26.55
C PHE A 177 -33.88 52.85 -25.91
N PRO A 178 -33.44 53.77 -25.01
CA PRO A 178 -32.12 53.97 -24.34
C PRO A 178 -32.10 54.24 -22.80
N THR A 179 -30.90 54.13 -22.21
CA THR A 179 -30.23 54.84 -21.08
C THR A 179 -31.03 55.49 -19.92
N ILE A 180 -30.87 54.95 -18.69
CA ILE A 180 -30.85 55.72 -17.43
C ILE A 180 -29.75 55.16 -16.51
N ILE A 181 -28.85 56.05 -16.08
CA ILE A 181 -27.77 55.84 -15.12
C ILE A 181 -28.36 55.98 -13.71
N PHE A 182 -28.17 54.98 -12.85
CA PHE A 182 -28.11 55.18 -11.39
C PHE A 182 -27.17 54.14 -10.76
N SER A 183 -26.25 54.64 -9.95
CA SER A 183 -25.17 53.91 -9.31
C SER A 183 -25.65 53.08 -8.11
N ILE A 184 -24.84 52.05 -7.78
CA ILE A 184 -24.66 51.38 -6.46
C ILE A 184 -25.34 49.99 -6.28
N VAL A 185 -24.51 49.08 -5.73
CA VAL A 185 -24.68 47.69 -5.28
C VAL A 185 -24.35 46.59 -6.30
N VAL A 186 -23.07 46.19 -6.34
CA VAL A 186 -22.64 44.90 -6.89
C VAL A 186 -23.09 43.82 -5.90
N LEU A 187 -24.30 43.30 -6.15
CA LEU A 187 -24.82 42.06 -5.58
C LEU A 187 -24.46 40.96 -6.59
N VAL A 188 -23.34 40.27 -6.37
CA VAL A 188 -23.07 39.02 -7.07
C VAL A 188 -24.01 37.98 -6.47
N GLY A 189 -25.19 37.87 -7.06
CA GLY A 189 -26.03 36.69 -6.91
C GLY A 189 -25.35 35.52 -7.61
N ALA A 190 -24.49 34.81 -6.88
CA ALA A 190 -24.20 33.42 -7.20
C ALA A 190 -25.31 32.58 -6.57
N PHE A 191 -26.16 32.02 -7.41
CA PHE A 191 -27.03 30.90 -7.01
C PHE A 191 -26.16 29.83 -6.35
N PRO A 192 -26.54 29.29 -5.18
CA PRO A 192 -25.98 28.01 -4.76
C PRO A 192 -26.53 26.96 -5.73
N GLN A 193 -25.72 26.56 -6.71
CA GLN A 193 -25.98 25.28 -7.34
C GLN A 193 -25.77 24.23 -6.24
N LEU A 194 -26.86 23.54 -5.94
CA LEU A 194 -26.90 22.30 -5.18
C LEU A 194 -25.76 21.40 -5.70
N ILE A 195 -24.70 21.23 -4.90
CA ILE A 195 -23.68 20.22 -5.15
C ILE A 195 -24.28 18.89 -4.71
N SER A 196 -25.09 18.31 -5.59
CA SER A 196 -25.28 16.86 -5.59
C SER A 196 -24.00 16.25 -6.15
N SER A 197 -23.41 15.26 -5.46
CA SER A 197 -22.46 14.36 -6.10
C SER A 197 -23.20 13.69 -7.27
N GLN A 198 -22.94 14.11 -8.50
CA GLN A 198 -23.53 13.49 -9.66
C GLN A 198 -22.57 12.40 -10.14
N ASN A 199 -23.05 11.17 -10.01
CA ASN A 199 -22.51 9.98 -10.65
C ASN A 199 -22.16 10.32 -12.13
N CYS A 200 -20.92 10.06 -12.58
CA CYS A 200 -20.35 10.62 -13.81
C CYS A 200 -21.30 10.52 -15.03
N GLY A 201 -21.58 11.66 -15.66
CA GLY A 201 -22.41 11.83 -16.86
C GLY A 201 -21.91 12.94 -17.78
N CYS A 202 -20.58 13.05 -17.92
CA CYS A 202 -19.93 14.14 -18.64
C CYS A 202 -20.20 14.11 -20.15
N ALA A 203 -20.17 15.29 -20.78
CA ALA A 203 -20.20 15.41 -22.24
C ALA A 203 -19.00 14.65 -22.87
N PRO A 204 -19.10 14.16 -24.12
CA PRO A 204 -18.11 13.24 -24.71
C PRO A 204 -16.65 13.71 -24.67
N ASP A 205 -16.41 15.02 -24.71
CA ASP A 205 -15.06 15.61 -24.74
C ASP A 205 -14.56 16.09 -23.36
N LEU A 206 -15.30 15.81 -22.29
CA LEU A 206 -14.96 16.20 -20.92
C LEU A 206 -14.59 14.99 -20.07
N CYS A 207 -13.55 15.16 -19.26
CA CYS A 207 -13.10 14.16 -18.31
C CYS A 207 -13.92 14.25 -17.01
N CYS A 208 -14.26 13.11 -16.43
CA CYS A 208 -14.76 13.02 -15.08
C CYS A 208 -13.57 12.88 -14.14
N SER A 209 -13.26 13.93 -13.37
CA SER A 209 -12.20 13.93 -12.36
C SER A 209 -12.40 12.81 -11.31
N LYS A 210 -11.35 12.53 -10.54
CA LYS A 210 -11.42 11.61 -9.39
C LYS A 210 -12.48 11.96 -8.35
N PHE A 211 -12.96 13.20 -8.36
CA PHE A 211 -13.99 13.73 -7.47
C PHE A 211 -15.38 13.84 -8.10
N GLY A 212 -15.58 13.31 -9.32
CA GLY A 212 -16.89 13.31 -10.00
C GLY A 212 -17.25 14.61 -10.72
N TYR A 213 -16.31 15.55 -10.89
CA TYR A 213 -16.53 16.79 -11.65
C TYR A 213 -16.11 16.65 -13.12
N CYS A 214 -16.91 17.20 -14.03
CA CYS A 214 -16.61 17.23 -15.46
C CYS A 214 -15.76 18.46 -15.83
N GLY A 215 -14.68 18.26 -16.60
CA GLY A 215 -13.87 19.37 -17.08
C GLY A 215 -12.76 18.94 -18.03
N THR A 216 -11.91 19.89 -18.38
CA THR A 216 -10.72 19.70 -19.22
C THR A 216 -9.48 20.15 -18.48
N GLY A 217 -8.32 19.58 -18.80
CA GLY A 217 -7.05 19.89 -18.13
C GLY A 217 -6.71 18.87 -17.06
N ASN A 218 -5.50 18.97 -16.50
CA ASN A 218 -4.92 17.91 -15.67
C ASN A 218 -5.74 17.64 -14.39
N ASP A 219 -6.37 18.65 -13.81
CA ASP A 219 -7.22 18.52 -12.61
C ASP A 219 -8.46 17.64 -12.82
N TYR A 220 -8.88 17.48 -14.09
CA TYR A 220 -10.05 16.69 -14.48
C TYR A 220 -9.69 15.42 -15.23
N CYS A 221 -8.72 15.51 -16.13
CA CYS A 221 -8.32 14.45 -17.04
C CYS A 221 -7.13 13.64 -16.55
N GLY A 222 -6.40 14.11 -15.54
CA GLY A 222 -5.19 13.49 -15.02
C GLY A 222 -5.47 12.27 -14.13
N SER A 223 -4.59 12.06 -13.16
CA SER A 223 -4.62 10.90 -12.27
C SER A 223 -5.95 10.75 -11.53
N GLY A 224 -6.49 9.53 -11.52
CA GLY A 224 -7.78 9.20 -10.91
C GLY A 224 -9.01 9.63 -11.72
N CYS A 225 -8.84 10.14 -12.95
CA CYS A 225 -9.95 10.38 -13.87
C CYS A 225 -10.80 9.10 -14.06
N GLN A 226 -12.11 9.22 -13.81
CA GLN A 226 -13.06 8.11 -13.74
C GLN A 226 -13.63 7.73 -15.11
N SER A 227 -13.78 8.70 -16.04
CA SER A 227 -14.33 8.49 -17.41
C SER A 227 -14.08 9.71 -18.32
N GLY A 228 -14.30 9.58 -19.63
CA GLY A 228 -14.01 10.63 -20.62
C GLY A 228 -12.61 10.49 -21.24
N PRO A 229 -12.05 11.52 -21.90
CA PRO A 229 -10.70 11.48 -22.48
C PRO A 229 -9.62 11.63 -21.39
N CYS A 230 -9.68 10.78 -20.36
CA CYS A 230 -8.70 10.72 -19.30
C CYS A 230 -7.30 10.57 -19.92
N THR A 231 -6.40 11.49 -19.61
CA THR A 231 -4.99 11.29 -19.87
C THR A 231 -4.54 10.17 -18.97
N ALA A 232 -4.05 9.07 -19.55
CA ALA A 232 -3.26 8.13 -18.79
C ALA A 232 -2.19 8.95 -18.06
N ALA A 233 -2.07 8.78 -16.73
CA ALA A 233 -0.88 9.22 -16.03
C ALA A 233 0.31 8.79 -16.91
N PRO A 234 1.29 9.68 -17.18
CA PRO A 234 2.43 9.29 -17.99
C PRO A 234 2.89 7.97 -17.44
N SER A 235 2.91 6.94 -18.29
CA SER A 235 3.28 5.59 -17.90
C SER A 235 4.76 5.64 -17.55
N SER A 236 5.05 6.15 -16.35
CA SER A 236 6.31 6.02 -15.69
C SER A 236 6.47 4.53 -15.54
N GLY A 237 7.33 3.92 -16.36
CA GLY A 237 7.56 2.49 -16.31
C GLY A 237 7.76 2.04 -14.88
N ASN A 238 7.31 0.83 -14.54
CA ASN A 238 7.63 0.27 -13.24
C ASN A 238 9.16 0.15 -13.17
N SER A 239 9.78 0.78 -12.18
CA SER A 239 11.24 0.80 -12.02
C SER A 239 11.83 -0.59 -11.75
N GLY A 240 10.98 -1.58 -11.43
CA GLY A 240 11.37 -2.95 -11.12
C GLY A 240 12.05 -3.09 -9.75
N VAL A 241 12.07 -2.03 -8.95
CA VAL A 241 12.68 -2.03 -7.62
C VAL A 241 11.69 -2.50 -6.56
N SER A 242 12.23 -3.10 -5.52
CA SER A 242 11.50 -3.32 -4.27
C SER A 242 11.71 -2.11 -3.37
N VAL A 243 10.62 -1.46 -2.94
CA VAL A 243 10.68 -0.40 -1.92
C VAL A 243 11.29 -0.92 -0.62
N ALA A 244 11.10 -2.19 -0.29
CA ALA A 244 11.72 -2.80 0.89
C ALA A 244 13.25 -2.85 0.80
N ASP A 245 13.81 -2.94 -0.41
CA ASP A 245 15.27 -2.95 -0.62
C ASP A 245 15.87 -1.54 -0.55
N ILE A 246 15.08 -0.50 -0.81
CA ILE A 246 15.48 0.91 -0.66
C ILE A 246 15.30 1.35 0.79
N VAL A 247 14.10 1.14 1.35
CA VAL A 247 13.78 1.39 2.76
C VAL A 247 14.28 0.21 3.57
N THR A 248 15.60 0.10 3.74
CA THR A 248 16.23 -0.92 4.59
C THR A 248 15.98 -0.65 6.08
N ASP A 249 16.23 -1.64 6.94
CA ASP A 249 16.25 -1.41 8.40
C ASP A 249 17.26 -0.32 8.78
N ALA A 250 18.41 -0.27 8.12
CA ALA A 250 19.42 0.76 8.37
C ALA A 250 18.93 2.17 8.02
N PHE A 251 18.25 2.33 6.88
CA PHE A 251 17.67 3.62 6.50
C PHE A 251 16.54 4.03 7.46
N PHE A 252 15.57 3.14 7.70
CA PHE A 252 14.42 3.45 8.55
C PHE A 252 14.85 3.72 10.00
N ASN A 253 15.69 2.87 10.58
CA ASN A 253 16.19 3.06 11.94
C ASN A 253 17.12 4.27 12.03
N GLY A 254 17.87 4.60 10.96
CA GLY A 254 18.67 5.83 10.88
C GLY A 254 17.83 7.12 11.02
N ILE A 255 16.55 7.08 10.63
CA ILE A 255 15.59 8.14 10.90
C ILE A 255 15.09 8.04 12.34
N ALA A 256 14.51 6.89 12.70
CA ALA A 256 13.84 6.70 13.97
C ALA A 256 14.76 6.87 15.19
N ASP A 257 16.05 6.51 15.09
CA ASP A 257 17.02 6.54 16.18
C ASP A 257 17.55 7.93 16.52
N GLN A 258 17.24 8.92 15.70
CA GLN A 258 17.50 10.32 16.04
C GLN A 258 16.51 10.85 17.10
N ALA A 259 15.32 10.26 17.21
CA ALA A 259 14.37 10.57 18.26
C ALA A 259 14.78 9.94 19.60
N ALA A 260 14.52 10.67 20.69
CA ALA A 260 14.77 10.18 22.05
C ALA A 260 14.02 8.86 22.32
N SER A 261 14.60 7.99 23.15
CA SER A 261 13.98 6.70 23.51
C SER A 261 12.64 6.87 24.25
N SER A 262 12.37 8.04 24.82
CA SER A 262 11.12 8.38 25.50
C SER A 262 10.01 8.87 24.56
N CYS A 263 10.28 9.04 23.26
CA CYS A 263 9.30 9.50 22.30
C CYS A 263 8.15 8.50 22.13
N ALA A 264 6.92 9.00 22.05
CA ALA A 264 5.73 8.16 21.91
C ALA A 264 5.75 7.28 20.65
N GLY A 265 6.36 7.75 19.57
CA GLY A 265 6.50 7.02 18.32
C GLY A 265 7.49 5.84 18.36
N LYS A 266 8.32 5.74 19.41
CA LYS A 266 9.24 4.58 19.59
C LYS A 266 8.43 3.30 19.80
N GLY A 267 8.64 2.32 18.92
CA GLY A 267 7.90 1.06 18.91
C GLY A 267 6.52 1.13 18.24
N PHE A 268 5.97 2.33 18.04
CA PHE A 268 4.75 2.52 17.25
C PHE A 268 5.07 2.53 15.74
N TYR A 269 5.99 3.41 15.32
CA TYR A 269 6.46 3.46 13.94
C TYR A 269 7.55 2.42 13.73
N THR A 270 7.20 1.34 13.02
CA THR A 270 8.13 0.28 12.65
C THR A 270 8.22 0.17 11.14
N ARG A 271 9.39 -0.25 10.65
CA ARG A 271 9.58 -0.58 9.23
C ARG A 271 8.59 -1.66 8.77
N SER A 272 8.30 -2.64 9.61
CA SER A 272 7.31 -3.69 9.30
C SER A 272 5.91 -3.12 9.09
N ALA A 273 5.45 -2.19 9.93
CA ALA A 273 4.15 -1.56 9.77
C ALA A 273 4.09 -0.68 8.50
N PHE A 274 5.20 -0.01 8.16
CA PHE A 274 5.32 0.72 6.90
C PHE A 274 5.19 -0.21 5.69
N LEU A 275 5.94 -1.34 5.67
CA LEU A 275 5.88 -2.30 4.57
C LEU A 275 4.52 -3.02 4.47
N GLU A 276 3.87 -3.28 5.61
CA GLU A 276 2.51 -3.83 5.60
C GLU A 276 1.50 -2.83 5.03
N ALA A 277 1.61 -1.55 5.39
CA ALA A 277 0.77 -0.49 4.81
C ALA A 277 1.02 -0.30 3.30
N LEU A 278 2.29 -0.40 2.89
CA LEU A 278 2.72 -0.28 1.49
C LEU A 278 2.03 -1.28 0.56
N ASN A 279 1.66 -2.47 1.03
CA ASN A 279 0.94 -3.47 0.23
C ASN A 279 -0.39 -2.92 -0.34
N SER A 280 -0.96 -1.86 0.25
CA SER A 280 -2.16 -1.18 -0.27
C SER A 280 -1.86 -0.10 -1.33
N TYR A 281 -0.59 0.23 -1.55
CA TYR A 281 -0.14 1.32 -2.43
C TYR A 281 1.04 0.89 -3.31
N PRO A 282 0.88 -0.11 -4.20
CA PRO A 282 1.98 -0.69 -4.98
C PRO A 282 2.66 0.28 -5.96
N GLN A 283 2.03 1.42 -6.26
CA GLN A 283 2.59 2.47 -7.11
C GLN A 283 3.56 3.42 -6.37
N PHE A 284 3.52 3.44 -5.04
CA PHE A 284 4.44 4.26 -4.25
C PHE A 284 5.88 3.77 -4.41
N GLY A 285 6.79 4.65 -4.80
CA GLY A 285 8.21 4.35 -4.90
C GLY A 285 8.56 3.33 -5.98
N THR A 286 7.68 3.11 -6.97
CA THR A 286 7.89 2.17 -8.08
C THR A 286 7.70 2.82 -9.46
N ALA A 287 7.32 4.11 -9.48
CA ALA A 287 7.14 4.88 -10.70
C ALA A 287 8.49 5.38 -11.24
N GLY A 288 8.71 5.19 -12.54
CA GLY A 288 9.81 5.82 -13.29
C GLY A 288 11.11 5.04 -13.22
N SER A 289 12.22 5.74 -13.06
CA SER A 289 13.54 5.12 -12.88
C SER A 289 13.78 4.70 -11.42
N VAL A 290 14.85 3.92 -11.20
CA VAL A 290 15.35 3.62 -9.85
C VAL A 290 15.62 4.90 -9.05
N ASP A 291 16.14 5.93 -9.72
CA ASP A 291 16.43 7.22 -9.09
C ASP A 291 15.14 7.99 -8.75
N ASP A 292 14.10 7.90 -9.59
CA ASP A 292 12.78 8.47 -9.27
C ASP A 292 12.16 7.78 -8.05
N SER A 293 12.29 6.46 -7.97
CA SER A 293 11.83 5.67 -6.82
C SER A 293 12.55 6.10 -5.53
N LYS A 294 13.88 6.25 -5.57
CA LYS A 294 14.67 6.74 -4.43
C LYS A 294 14.32 8.16 -4.04
N ARG A 295 14.11 9.07 -5.00
CA ARG A 295 13.69 10.46 -4.74
C ARG A 295 12.30 10.52 -4.12
N GLU A 296 11.34 9.75 -4.63
CA GLU A 296 10.01 9.70 -4.04
C GLU A 296 10.06 9.20 -2.58
N ILE A 297 10.78 8.12 -2.32
CA ILE A 297 10.94 7.56 -0.97
C ILE A 297 11.64 8.57 -0.04
N ALA A 298 12.72 9.21 -0.49
CA ALA A 298 13.40 10.26 0.27
C ALA A 298 12.46 11.45 0.57
N ALA A 299 11.66 11.87 -0.41
CA ALA A 299 10.73 12.99 -0.26
C ALA A 299 9.63 12.67 0.77
N PHE A 300 9.02 11.48 0.67
CA PHE A 300 8.03 11.03 1.64
C PHE A 300 8.61 11.02 3.07
N PHE A 301 9.75 10.37 3.27
CA PHE A 301 10.35 10.29 4.60
C PHE A 301 10.89 11.63 5.13
N ALA A 302 11.29 12.56 4.26
CA ALA A 302 11.65 13.93 4.66
C ALA A 302 10.46 14.69 5.23
N HIS A 303 9.30 14.59 4.58
CA HIS A 303 8.06 15.14 5.13
C HIS A 303 7.68 14.46 6.43
N VAL A 304 7.69 13.13 6.48
CA VAL A 304 7.40 12.39 7.72
C VAL A 304 8.30 12.82 8.86
N THR A 305 9.59 12.97 8.61
CA THR A 305 10.57 13.42 9.61
C THR A 305 10.23 14.81 10.14
N HIS A 306 9.87 15.74 9.25
CA HIS A 306 9.47 17.09 9.62
C HIS A 306 8.20 17.08 10.48
N GLU A 307 7.15 16.37 10.04
CA GLU A 307 5.85 16.35 10.71
C GLU A 307 5.89 15.69 12.09
N THR A 308 6.72 14.66 12.24
CA THR A 308 6.74 13.82 13.45
C THR A 308 7.94 14.06 14.35
N GLY A 309 8.88 14.93 13.95
CA GLY A 309 10.14 15.10 14.65
C GLY A 309 10.95 13.80 14.71
N HIS A 310 11.28 13.24 13.55
CA HIS A 310 12.00 11.95 13.41
C HIS A 310 11.22 10.76 13.97
N LEU A 311 9.93 10.64 13.63
CA LEU A 311 9.03 9.60 14.13
C LEU A 311 8.86 9.63 15.65
N CYS A 312 9.01 10.79 16.28
CA CYS A 312 8.86 10.96 17.72
C CYS A 312 7.39 11.11 18.14
N TYR A 313 6.63 11.93 17.40
CA TYR A 313 5.24 12.27 17.71
C TYR A 313 4.28 11.47 16.85
N ILE A 314 3.27 10.87 17.50
CA ILE A 314 2.14 10.20 16.83
C ILE A 314 1.00 11.19 16.59
N GLU A 315 0.75 12.05 17.58
CA GLU A 315 -0.29 13.06 17.58
C GLU A 315 0.34 14.46 17.66
N GLU A 316 -0.36 15.43 17.11
CA GLU A 316 -0.01 16.85 17.19
C GLU A 316 0.17 17.27 18.66
N ILE A 317 1.20 18.07 18.93
CA ILE A 317 1.42 18.67 20.25
C ILE A 317 0.22 19.57 20.58
N ASP A 318 -0.39 19.35 21.75
CA ASP A 318 -1.63 19.99 22.20
C ASP A 318 -2.85 19.75 21.28
N GLY A 319 -2.79 18.74 20.40
CA GLY A 319 -3.87 18.37 19.47
C GLY A 319 -5.25 18.26 20.12
N PRO A 320 -5.43 17.61 21.29
CA PRO A 320 -6.73 17.53 21.97
C PRO A 320 -7.39 18.88 22.31
N SER A 321 -6.64 19.99 22.29
CA SER A 321 -7.16 21.36 22.48
C SER A 321 -7.70 22.00 21.20
N ARG A 322 -7.53 21.34 20.05
CA ARG A 322 -7.88 21.82 18.71
C ARG A 322 -8.74 20.76 18.01
N ASP A 323 -9.97 21.10 17.66
CA ASP A 323 -10.89 20.14 17.05
C ASP A 323 -10.63 19.90 15.55
N TYR A 324 -10.05 20.88 14.83
CA TYR A 324 -9.84 20.84 13.38
C TYR A 324 -11.09 20.40 12.63
N CYS A 325 -12.22 20.96 13.03
CA CYS A 325 -13.51 20.66 12.43
C CYS A 325 -13.95 21.83 11.55
N ASP A 326 -14.20 21.55 10.26
CA ASP A 326 -15.00 22.43 9.41
C ASP A 326 -16.47 21.99 9.46
N GLU A 327 -17.23 22.68 10.30
CA GLU A 327 -18.68 22.46 10.49
C GLU A 327 -19.50 22.73 9.22
N SER A 328 -18.93 23.44 8.22
CA SER A 328 -19.61 23.68 6.95
C SER A 328 -19.52 22.50 5.98
N ASN A 329 -18.66 21.50 6.27
CA ASN A 329 -18.50 20.32 5.44
C ASN A 329 -19.62 19.30 5.69
N THR A 330 -20.63 19.29 4.82
CA THR A 330 -21.76 18.37 4.92
C THR A 330 -21.50 16.97 4.40
N GLN A 331 -20.46 16.78 3.57
CA GLN A 331 -20.07 15.46 3.06
C GLN A 331 -19.35 14.64 4.13
N TYR A 332 -18.49 15.30 4.91
CA TYR A 332 -17.72 14.70 6.00
C TYR A 332 -18.00 15.45 7.31
N PRO A 333 -19.22 15.29 7.87
CA PRO A 333 -19.64 16.06 9.03
C PRO A 333 -18.84 15.71 10.27
N CYS A 334 -18.60 16.71 11.11
CA CYS A 334 -17.92 16.51 12.38
C CYS A 334 -18.79 15.70 13.35
N VAL A 335 -18.14 14.80 14.09
CA VAL A 335 -18.80 13.99 15.12
C VAL A 335 -18.62 14.68 16.47
N PRO A 336 -19.70 14.95 17.24
CA PRO A 336 -19.58 15.57 18.55
C PRO A 336 -18.60 14.84 19.47
N GLY A 337 -17.68 15.61 20.08
CA GLY A 337 -16.66 15.07 20.99
C GLY A 337 -15.45 14.44 20.30
N LYS A 338 -15.34 14.53 18.96
CA LYS A 338 -14.17 14.09 18.20
C LYS A 338 -13.33 15.27 17.74
N GLY A 339 -12.02 15.08 17.73
CA GLY A 339 -11.03 16.02 17.22
C GLY A 339 -10.22 15.41 16.08
N TYR A 340 -10.06 16.18 15.01
CA TYR A 340 -9.39 15.85 13.76
C TYR A 340 -8.02 16.53 13.65
N TYR A 341 -7.35 16.74 14.77
CA TYR A 341 -5.97 17.23 14.82
C TYR A 341 -4.98 16.26 14.20
N GLY A 342 -3.74 16.72 14.00
CA GLY A 342 -2.70 15.97 13.32
C GLY A 342 -2.44 14.60 13.95
N ARG A 343 -2.50 13.53 13.15
CA ARG A 343 -2.06 12.20 13.54
C ARG A 343 -1.29 11.49 12.44
N GLY A 344 -0.38 10.61 12.86
CA GLY A 344 0.35 9.74 11.95
C GLY A 344 1.51 10.43 11.24
N PRO A 345 2.14 9.73 10.27
CA PRO A 345 3.38 10.16 9.62
C PRO A 345 3.29 11.49 8.90
N ILE A 346 2.11 11.86 8.37
CA ILE A 346 1.91 13.13 7.66
C ILE A 346 1.07 14.13 8.47
N GLN A 347 0.80 13.85 9.75
CA GLN A 347 -0.07 14.64 10.61
C GLN A 347 -1.43 14.96 9.96
N LEU A 348 -2.12 13.89 9.50
CA LEU A 348 -3.45 13.98 8.87
C LEU A 348 -4.37 14.82 9.76
N SER A 349 -4.92 15.89 9.21
CA SER A 349 -5.71 16.90 9.94
C SER A 349 -6.99 17.23 9.17
N TRP A 350 -8.03 17.69 9.86
CA TRP A 350 -9.36 18.05 9.36
C TRP A 350 -10.30 16.90 9.03
N ASN A 351 -11.58 17.05 9.39
CA ASN A 351 -12.67 16.13 9.05
C ASN A 351 -12.74 15.82 7.54
N SER A 352 -12.45 16.82 6.70
CA SER A 352 -12.39 16.70 5.24
C SER A 352 -11.30 15.75 4.73
N ASN A 353 -10.27 15.44 5.53
CA ASN A 353 -9.25 14.46 5.18
C ASN A 353 -9.48 13.12 5.88
N TYR A 354 -9.88 13.12 7.15
CA TYR A 354 -10.17 11.90 7.89
C TYR A 354 -11.30 11.08 7.28
N GLY A 355 -12.37 11.75 6.82
CA GLY A 355 -13.51 11.10 6.15
C GLY A 355 -13.10 10.27 4.93
N PRO A 356 -12.56 10.89 3.87
CA PRO A 356 -12.19 10.17 2.65
C PRO A 356 -11.02 9.19 2.85
N ALA A 357 -10.07 9.48 3.75
CA ALA A 357 -9.05 8.52 4.13
C ALA A 357 -9.67 7.26 4.76
N GLY A 358 -10.65 7.45 5.66
CA GLY A 358 -11.42 6.39 6.28
C GLY A 358 -12.12 5.50 5.26
N GLU A 359 -12.84 6.11 4.32
CA GLU A 359 -13.53 5.43 3.23
C GLU A 359 -12.57 4.61 2.35
N SER A 360 -11.42 5.18 2.00
CA SER A 360 -10.43 4.53 1.14
C SER A 360 -9.68 3.38 1.82
N ILE A 361 -9.38 3.52 3.11
CA ILE A 361 -8.51 2.58 3.86
C ILE A 361 -9.35 1.50 4.57
N GLY A 362 -10.62 1.77 4.84
CA GLY A 362 -11.50 0.86 5.57
C GLY A 362 -11.48 1.06 7.08
N PHE A 363 -11.36 2.31 7.56
CA PHE A 363 -11.54 2.66 8.98
C PHE A 363 -12.54 3.80 9.16
N ASN A 364 -13.14 3.92 10.35
CA ASN A 364 -14.11 4.99 10.61
C ASN A 364 -13.40 6.30 10.95
N GLY A 365 -12.97 7.05 9.95
CA GLY A 365 -12.21 8.30 10.15
C GLY A 365 -12.99 9.43 10.83
N LEU A 366 -14.33 9.45 10.73
CA LEU A 366 -15.14 10.49 11.36
C LEU A 366 -15.47 10.19 12.81
N SER A 367 -15.93 8.96 13.13
CA SER A 367 -16.32 8.59 14.49
C SER A 367 -15.20 7.94 15.30
N GLN A 368 -14.10 7.52 14.68
CA GLN A 368 -12.92 6.94 15.34
C GLN A 368 -11.59 7.50 14.76
N PRO A 369 -11.41 8.84 14.66
CA PRO A 369 -10.17 9.42 14.14
C PRO A 369 -8.91 8.99 14.94
N GLU A 370 -9.06 8.66 16.22
CA GLU A 370 -8.00 8.13 17.08
C GLU A 370 -7.40 6.80 16.60
N THR A 371 -8.06 6.07 15.68
CA THR A 371 -7.50 4.86 15.06
C THR A 371 -6.14 5.14 14.39
N VAL A 372 -5.95 6.35 13.82
CA VAL A 372 -4.69 6.76 13.18
C VAL A 372 -3.52 6.84 14.19
N ALA A 373 -3.80 7.05 15.48
CA ALA A 373 -2.79 7.09 16.53
C ALA A 373 -2.65 5.79 17.33
N THR A 374 -3.52 4.80 17.11
CA THR A 374 -3.55 3.55 17.90
C THR A 374 -3.29 2.30 17.07
N ASN A 375 -3.44 2.37 15.75
CA ASN A 375 -3.09 1.30 14.82
C ASN A 375 -1.98 1.79 13.89
N ASN A 376 -0.77 1.23 14.05
CA ASN A 376 0.43 1.66 13.33
C ASN A 376 0.35 1.42 11.81
N VAL A 377 -0.28 0.34 11.36
CA VAL A 377 -0.49 0.06 9.93
C VAL A 377 -1.47 1.08 9.34
N ILE A 378 -2.59 1.36 10.00
CA ILE A 378 -3.54 2.40 9.57
C ILE A 378 -2.85 3.77 9.57
N SER A 379 -2.01 4.06 10.56
CA SER A 379 -1.19 5.28 10.61
C SER A 379 -0.34 5.46 9.36
N PHE A 380 0.39 4.42 8.93
CA PHE A 380 1.14 4.50 7.67
C PHE A 380 0.24 4.56 6.44
N LYS A 381 -0.90 3.84 6.44
CA LYS A 381 -1.85 3.90 5.32
C LYS A 381 -2.41 5.30 5.13
N THR A 382 -2.65 6.09 6.18
CA THR A 382 -3.12 7.49 6.01
C THR A 382 -2.04 8.39 5.44
N GLY A 383 -0.77 8.21 5.85
CA GLY A 383 0.36 8.91 5.26
C GLY A 383 0.54 8.59 3.77
N LEU A 384 0.51 7.31 3.41
CA LEU A 384 0.59 6.85 2.03
C LEU A 384 -0.63 7.27 1.20
N TRP A 385 -1.84 7.19 1.76
CA TRP A 385 -3.06 7.67 1.11
C TRP A 385 -2.94 9.14 0.72
N TYR A 386 -2.51 9.99 1.65
CA TYR A 386 -2.35 11.41 1.40
C TYR A 386 -1.29 11.63 0.31
N TRP A 387 -0.14 10.96 0.44
CA TRP A 387 0.94 11.06 -0.52
C TRP A 387 0.50 10.68 -1.93
N MET A 388 -0.15 9.53 -2.11
CA MET A 388 -0.60 9.07 -3.42
C MET A 388 -1.68 9.97 -4.02
N ASN A 389 -2.46 10.67 -3.20
CA ASN A 389 -3.51 11.56 -3.68
C ASN A 389 -3.06 12.99 -3.98
N HIS A 390 -1.95 13.44 -3.40
CA HIS A 390 -1.56 14.85 -3.43
C HIS A 390 -0.09 15.12 -3.78
N CYS A 391 0.81 14.15 -3.63
CA CYS A 391 2.26 14.35 -3.75
C CYS A 391 2.93 13.46 -4.82
N HIS A 392 2.49 12.21 -4.98
CA HIS A 392 3.12 11.21 -5.87
C HIS A 392 3.36 11.77 -7.28
N ASP A 393 2.30 12.25 -7.94
CA ASP A 393 2.40 12.77 -9.30
C ASP A 393 3.34 13.98 -9.39
N LEU A 394 3.46 14.80 -8.34
CA LEU A 394 4.30 16.01 -8.36
C LEU A 394 5.78 15.63 -8.44
N ILE A 395 6.22 14.68 -7.61
CA ILE A 395 7.62 14.28 -7.57
C ILE A 395 8.00 13.40 -8.77
N THR A 396 7.09 12.53 -9.24
CA THR A 396 7.36 11.61 -10.35
C THR A 396 7.19 12.24 -11.74
N SER A 397 6.53 13.39 -11.85
CA SER A 397 6.42 14.18 -13.10
C SER A 397 7.46 15.29 -13.23
N GLY A 398 8.44 15.37 -12.32
CA GLY A 398 9.55 16.33 -12.39
C GLY A 398 9.23 17.73 -11.87
N GLN A 399 8.12 17.94 -11.16
CA GLN A 399 7.83 19.24 -10.53
C GLN A 399 8.76 19.52 -9.33
N GLY A 400 9.33 18.47 -8.74
CA GLY A 400 10.35 18.54 -7.69
C GLY A 400 9.80 18.60 -6.27
N PHE A 401 10.71 18.55 -5.30
CA PHE A 401 10.37 18.47 -3.87
C PHE A 401 9.63 19.71 -3.34
N GLY A 402 9.90 20.90 -3.90
CA GLY A 402 9.16 22.12 -3.54
C GLY A 402 7.66 22.02 -3.82
N ALA A 403 7.26 21.27 -4.85
CA ALA A 403 5.85 21.04 -5.16
C ALA A 403 5.16 20.16 -4.09
N THR A 404 5.87 19.16 -3.53
CA THR A 404 5.32 18.33 -2.44
C THR A 404 5.19 19.10 -1.14
N ILE A 405 6.13 20.03 -0.83
CA ILE A 405 5.98 20.99 0.28
C ILE A 405 4.71 21.83 0.10
N ARG A 406 4.51 22.36 -1.11
CA ARG A 406 3.32 23.17 -1.42
C ARG A 406 2.03 22.38 -1.27
N ALA A 407 2.01 21.12 -1.67
CA ALA A 407 0.85 20.24 -1.53
C ALA A 407 0.49 19.99 -0.06
N ILE A 408 1.50 19.74 0.79
CA ILE A 408 1.29 19.40 2.21
C ILE A 408 0.89 20.63 3.03
N ASN A 409 1.61 21.75 2.89
CA ASN A 409 1.38 22.92 3.76
C ASN A 409 1.67 24.26 3.08
N GLY A 410 1.42 24.36 1.77
CA GLY A 410 1.87 25.50 0.98
C GLY A 410 1.37 26.86 1.45
N ARG A 411 0.14 26.93 1.99
CA ARG A 411 -0.44 28.18 2.52
C ARG A 411 0.34 28.75 3.71
N LEU A 412 0.96 27.89 4.52
CA LEU A 412 1.67 28.31 5.73
C LEU A 412 3.18 28.43 5.53
N GLU A 413 3.74 27.76 4.51
CA GLU A 413 5.20 27.62 4.38
C GLU A 413 5.79 28.28 3.14
N CYS A 414 5.14 28.15 1.98
CA CYS A 414 5.69 28.58 0.70
C CYS A 414 5.57 30.09 0.48
N ASP A 415 6.16 30.59 -0.62
CA ASP A 415 6.10 31.98 -1.07
C ASP A 415 6.63 32.98 -0.02
N GLY A 416 7.59 32.53 0.79
CA GLY A 416 8.20 33.30 1.87
C GLY A 416 7.42 33.32 3.18
N ALA A 417 6.31 32.58 3.32
CA ALA A 417 5.52 32.54 4.55
C ALA A 417 6.29 31.95 5.73
N ASN A 418 7.01 30.84 5.52
CA ASN A 418 7.90 30.28 6.55
C ASN A 418 9.15 29.63 5.94
N PRO A 419 10.17 30.42 5.57
CA PRO A 419 11.39 29.91 4.92
C PRO A 419 12.18 28.91 5.78
N ASN A 420 12.03 28.97 7.10
CA ASN A 420 12.75 28.09 8.02
C ASN A 420 12.18 26.66 7.97
N THR A 421 10.85 26.49 7.93
CA THR A 421 10.25 25.15 7.83
C THR A 421 10.51 24.53 6.47
N VAL A 422 10.42 25.32 5.39
CA VAL A 422 10.81 24.88 4.04
C VAL A 422 12.27 24.41 4.03
N SER A 423 13.18 25.18 4.64
CA SER A 423 14.61 24.81 4.70
C SER A 423 14.82 23.51 5.47
N ALA A 424 14.15 23.31 6.61
CA ALA A 424 14.25 22.06 7.37
C ALA A 424 13.78 20.84 6.56
N ARG A 425 12.67 20.95 5.81
CA ARG A 425 12.21 19.87 4.92
C ARG A 425 13.23 19.55 3.84
N VAL A 426 13.81 20.59 3.22
CA VAL A 426 14.83 20.43 2.17
C VAL A 426 16.10 19.79 2.72
N GLU A 427 16.50 20.13 3.95
CA GLU A 427 17.65 19.52 4.62
C GLU A 427 17.43 18.02 4.84
N TYR A 428 16.28 17.59 5.37
CA TYR A 428 15.96 16.16 5.50
C TYR A 428 15.93 15.44 4.15
N TYR A 429 15.31 16.05 3.13
CA TYR A 429 15.26 15.46 1.78
C TYR A 429 16.64 15.28 1.17
N THR A 430 17.49 16.30 1.30
CA THR A 430 18.88 16.26 0.79
C THR A 430 19.68 15.17 1.50
N GLU A 431 19.55 15.07 2.83
CA GLU A 431 20.22 14.04 3.60
C GLU A 431 19.75 12.63 3.24
N TYR A 432 18.45 12.41 3.04
CA TYR A 432 17.92 11.11 2.66
C TYR A 432 18.28 10.74 1.22
N CYS A 433 18.28 11.69 0.29
CA CYS A 433 18.82 11.46 -1.06
C CYS A 433 20.29 11.02 -1.02
N ARG A 434 21.10 11.69 -0.18
CA ARG A 434 22.51 11.32 0.03
C ARG A 434 22.66 9.90 0.58
N GLN A 435 21.84 9.52 1.57
CA GLN A 435 21.86 8.17 2.14
C GLN A 435 21.45 7.09 1.11
N LEU A 436 20.49 7.40 0.23
CA LEU A 436 20.03 6.49 -0.83
C LEU A 436 20.92 6.52 -2.08
N GLY A 437 21.94 7.39 -2.11
CA GLY A 437 22.87 7.54 -3.23
C GLY A 437 22.16 8.01 -4.50
N VAL A 438 21.33 9.05 -4.40
CA VAL A 438 20.63 9.68 -5.53
C VAL A 438 20.78 11.20 -5.47
N GLU A 439 20.81 11.85 -6.64
CA GLU A 439 20.73 13.31 -6.71
C GLU A 439 19.31 13.80 -6.37
N THR A 440 19.23 14.94 -5.70
CA THR A 440 17.97 15.54 -5.24
C THR A 440 17.06 15.98 -6.38
N GLY A 441 17.61 16.20 -7.57
CA GLY A 441 16.96 16.93 -8.67
C GLY A 441 16.85 18.43 -8.39
N ASP A 442 16.09 19.11 -9.24
CA ASP A 442 15.84 20.55 -9.18
C ASP A 442 14.56 20.89 -8.38
N ASN A 443 14.23 22.18 -8.29
CA ASN A 443 12.97 22.69 -7.71
C ASN A 443 12.72 22.24 -6.26
N LEU A 444 13.76 22.32 -5.42
CA LEU A 444 13.69 21.85 -4.03
C LEU A 444 12.81 22.71 -3.11
N ARG A 445 12.55 23.96 -3.50
CA ARG A 445 11.89 24.96 -2.65
C ARG A 445 10.59 25.45 -3.27
N CYS A 446 9.71 25.89 -2.40
CA CYS A 446 8.58 26.78 -2.64
C CYS A 446 8.76 27.98 -1.67
#